data_AF-A0A4S0JWX8-F1
#
_entry.id   AF-A0A4S0JWX8-F1
#
_cell.length_a   1.000
_cell.length_b   1.000
_cell.length_c   1.000
_cell.angle_alpha   90.00
_cell.angle_beta   90.00
_cell.angle_gamma   90.00
#
_symmetry.space_group_name_H-M   'P 1'
#
loop_
_entity.id
_entity.type
_entity.pdbx_description
1 polymer ?
#
loop_
_entity_poly.entity_id
_entity_poly.type
_entity_poly.pdbx_seq_one_letter_code
_entity_poly.pdbx_strand_id
1 'polypeptide(L)' 'MDADKIVALVTAGGIELTDRRRNVTDDGWSLSFANGATVEVGDDGSARIAGKGSKTVAGLLDLPVASRNA' A
#
# COMPACT_ATOMS: atom_id res chain seq x y z
N MET A 1 -0.76 5.45 9.54
CA MET A 1 -0.71 4.03 9.18
C MET A 1 0.74 3.69 8.92
N ASP A 2 1.25 2.57 9.45
CA ASP A 2 2.68 2.26 9.41
C ASP A 2 3.03 1.27 8.30
N ALA A 3 4.20 1.41 7.69
CA ALA A 3 4.67 0.53 6.62
C ALA A 3 4.67 -0.95 7.05
N ASP A 4 5.15 -1.25 8.26
CA ASP A 4 5.20 -2.63 8.78
C ASP A 4 3.79 -3.23 8.98
N LYS A 5 2.82 -2.42 9.42
CA LYS A 5 1.43 -2.86 9.55
C LYS A 5 0.81 -3.19 8.19
N ILE A 6 1.08 -2.37 7.17
CA ILE A 6 0.61 -2.60 5.81
C ILE A 6 1.23 -3.89 5.25
N VAL A 7 2.54 -4.07 5.39
CA VAL A 7 3.23 -5.29 4.95
C VAL A 7 2.62 -6.52 5.63
N ALA A 8 2.42 -6.49 6.95
CA ALA A 8 1.85 -7.61 7.70
C ALA A 8 0.44 -7.99 7.20
N LEU A 9 -0.44 -7.02 7.00
CA LEU A 9 -1.81 -7.28 6.52
C LEU A 9 -1.85 -7.80 5.08
N VAL A 10 -1.05 -7.20 4.19
CA VAL A 10 -1.05 -7.59 2.77
C VAL A 10 -0.41 -8.98 2.58
N THR A 11 0.67 -9.27 3.31
CA THR A 11 1.31 -10.60 3.30
C THR A 11 0.45 -11.68 3.96
N ALA A 12 -0.29 -11.35 5.04
CA ALA A 12 -1.29 -12.26 5.60
C ALA A 12 -2.44 -12.56 4.60
N GLY A 13 -2.73 -11.63 3.69
CA GLY A 13 -3.61 -11.84 2.55
C GLY A 13 -3.01 -12.66 1.39
N GLY A 14 -1.81 -13.21 1.57
CA GLY A 14 -1.13 -14.06 0.57
C GLY A 14 -0.45 -13.27 -0.55
N ILE A 15 -0.25 -11.96 -0.39
CA ILE A 15 0.41 -11.12 -1.39
C ILE A 15 1.80 -10.74 -0.91
N GLU A 16 2.83 -11.23 -1.60
CA GLU A 16 4.23 -11.00 -1.24
C GLU A 16 4.67 -9.55 -1.50
N LEU A 17 5.50 -9.02 -0.59
CA LEU A 17 6.21 -7.75 -0.77
C LEU A 17 7.44 -7.99 -1.64
N THR A 18 7.55 -7.27 -2.75
CA THR A 18 8.66 -7.41 -3.71
C THR A 18 9.68 -6.27 -3.63
N ASP A 19 9.30 -5.11 -3.11
CA ASP A 19 10.20 -3.98 -2.89
C ASP A 19 9.73 -3.14 -1.69
N ARG A 20 10.70 -2.65 -0.90
CA ARG A 20 10.49 -1.65 0.15
C ARG A 20 11.66 -0.69 0.14
N ARG A 21 11.36 0.59 -0.02
CA ARG A 21 12.36 1.66 0.01
C ARG A 21 11.78 2.96 0.57
N ARG A 22 12.65 3.85 1.04
CA ARG A 22 12.24 5.23 1.32
C ARG A 22 11.75 5.88 0.03
N ASN A 23 10.71 6.69 0.13
CA ASN A 23 10.19 7.44 -1.01
C ASN A 23 11.18 8.55 -1.42
N VAL A 24 10.94 9.21 -2.56
CA VAL A 24 11.87 10.21 -3.12
C VAL A 24 12.04 11.44 -2.22
N THR A 25 11.05 11.73 -1.40
CA THR A 25 11.01 12.85 -0.44
C THR A 25 11.63 12.50 0.91
N ASP A 26 12.02 11.24 1.12
CA ASP A 26 12.53 10.69 2.37
C ASP A 26 11.64 11.02 3.59
N ASP A 27 10.32 11.08 3.38
CA ASP A 27 9.29 11.36 4.39
C ASP A 27 8.28 10.21 4.48
N GLY A 28 8.70 9.01 4.09
CA GLY A 28 7.83 7.85 4.02
C GLY A 28 8.45 6.64 3.33
N TRP A 29 7.59 5.73 2.90
CA TRP A 29 7.95 4.45 2.28
C TRP A 29 7.15 4.19 1.01
N SER A 30 7.84 3.71 -0.02
CA SER A 30 7.26 3.08 -1.20
C SER A 30 7.32 1.57 -1.06
N LEU A 31 6.18 0.91 -1.15
CA LEU A 31 6.02 -0.55 -1.04
C LEU A 31 5.50 -1.10 -2.37
N SER A 32 6.13 -2.14 -2.92
CA SER A 32 5.64 -2.85 -4.11
C SER A 32 5.29 -4.28 -3.78
N PHE A 33 4.19 -4.78 -4.35
CA PHE A 33 3.66 -6.11 -4.09
C PHE A 33 3.58 -6.96 -5.35
N ALA A 34 3.68 -8.28 -5.20
CA ALA A 34 3.70 -9.25 -6.30
C ALA A 34 2.44 -9.22 -7.18
N ASN A 35 1.30 -8.74 -6.66
CA ASN A 35 0.07 -8.56 -7.43
C ASN A 35 0.08 -7.28 -8.30
N GLY A 36 1.18 -6.53 -8.32
CA GLY A 36 1.34 -5.28 -9.06
C GLY A 36 0.69 -4.06 -8.40
N ALA A 37 0.40 -4.13 -7.10
CA ALA A 37 0.03 -2.96 -6.30
C ALA A 37 1.27 -2.22 -5.80
N THR A 38 1.14 -0.90 -5.66
CA THR A 38 2.12 -0.05 -4.98
C THR A 38 1.41 0.72 -3.89
N VAL A 39 2.03 0.83 -2.72
CA VAL A 39 1.54 1.62 -1.58
C VAL A 39 2.59 2.64 -1.19
N GLU A 40 2.21 3.91 -1.23
CA GLU A 40 2.99 5.02 -0.65
C GLU A 40 2.47 5.29 0.76
N VAL A 41 3.37 5.35 1.73
CA VAL A 41 3.05 5.56 3.16
C VAL A 41 3.83 6.77 3.62
N GLY A 42 3.16 7.83 4.04
CA GLY A 42 3.81 9.00 4.63
C GLY A 42 4.11 8.77 6.11
N ASP A 43 5.20 9.36 6.61
CA ASP A 43 5.54 9.41 8.04
C ASP A 43 4.48 10.21 8.84
N ASP A 44 3.65 11.02 8.14
CA ASP A 44 2.43 11.67 8.66
C ASP A 44 1.26 10.69 8.87
N GLY A 45 1.46 9.42 8.52
CA GLY A 45 0.47 8.36 8.64
C GLY A 45 -0.51 8.26 7.47
N SER A 46 -0.35 9.08 6.43
CA SER A 46 -1.11 8.99 5.18
C SER A 46 -0.74 7.74 4.37
N ALA A 47 -1.66 7.24 3.55
CA ALA A 47 -1.41 6.13 2.64
C ALA A 47 -2.11 6.33 1.30
N ARG A 48 -1.43 6.00 0.21
CA ARG A 48 -1.98 6.03 -1.15
C ARG A 48 -1.68 4.71 -1.84
N ILE A 49 -2.67 4.14 -2.52
CA ILE A 49 -2.55 2.85 -3.21
C ILE A 49 -2.75 3.07 -4.70
N ALA A 50 -1.88 2.48 -5.51
CA ALA A 50 -1.93 2.50 -6.96
C ALA A 50 -1.60 1.13 -7.57
N GLY A 51 -1.69 1.04 -8.89
CA GLY A 51 -1.34 -0.17 -9.65
C GLY A 51 -2.48 -1.18 -9.80
N LYS A 52 -2.19 -2.30 -10.47
CA LYS A 52 -3.19 -3.30 -10.89
C LYS A 52 -3.87 -3.99 -9.70
N GLY A 53 -3.10 -4.30 -8.66
CA GLY A 53 -3.58 -4.95 -7.44
C GLY A 53 -4.19 -4.02 -6.39
N SER A 54 -4.35 -2.72 -6.70
CA SER A 54 -4.74 -1.69 -5.73
C SER A 54 -6.06 -1.97 -5.01
N LYS A 55 -7.08 -2.46 -5.73
CA LYS A 55 -8.39 -2.77 -5.12
C LYS A 55 -8.31 -3.88 -4.08
N THR A 56 -7.53 -4.94 -4.36
CA THR A 56 -7.33 -6.04 -3.43
C THR A 56 -6.59 -5.56 -2.17
N VAL A 57 -5.51 -4.78 -2.35
CA VAL A 57 -4.75 -4.22 -1.22
C VAL A 57 -5.60 -3.25 -0.40
N ALA A 58 -6.38 -2.39 -1.04
CA ALA A 58 -7.27 -1.47 -0.32
C ALA A 58 -8.32 -2.21 0.52
N GLY A 59 -8.87 -3.31 0.00
CA GLY A 59 -9.80 -4.17 0.75
C GLY A 59 -9.16 -4.86 1.95
N LEU A 60 -7.89 -5.31 1.85
CA LEU A 60 -7.16 -5.90 2.97
C LEU A 60 -6.83 -4.88 4.07
N LEU A 61 -6.63 -3.63 3.70
CA LEU A 61 -6.30 -2.55 4.63
C LEU A 61 -7.55 -1.84 5.19
N ASP A 62 -8.75 -2.32 4.82
CA ASP A 62 -10.05 -1.70 5.14
C ASP A 62 -10.08 -0.20 4.83
N LEU A 63 -9.35 0.20 3.77
CA LEU A 63 -9.32 1.59 3.34
C LEU A 63 -10.52 1.87 2.45
N PRO A 64 -11.12 3.06 2.56
CA PRO A 64 -12.14 3.48 1.61
C PRO A 64 -11.50 3.50 0.21
N VAL A 65 -11.84 2.51 -0.62
CA VAL A 65 -11.60 2.60 -2.06
C VAL A 65 -12.41 3.81 -2.49
N ALA A 66 -11.74 4.90 -2.89
CA ALA A 66 -12.44 6.02 -3.46
C ALA A 66 -13.28 5.48 -4.64
N SER A 67 -14.58 5.31 -4.40
CA SER A 67 -15.52 4.92 -5.43
C SER A 67 -15.53 6.09 -6.40
N ARG A 68 -14.99 5.90 -7.60
CA ARG A 68 -15.09 6.89 -8.66
C ARG A 68 -16.54 6.88 -9.14
N ASN A 69 -17.41 7.57 -8.41
CA ASN A 69 -18.70 8.00 -8.92
C ASN A 69 -18.45 9.20 -9.83
N ALA A 70 -18.38 8.94 -11.13
CA ALA A 70 -18.81 9.79 -12.25
C ALA A 70 -18.43 9.08 -13.57
#